data_AF-A0A2V1D254-F1
#
_entry.id   AF-A0A2V1D254-F1
#
_cell.length_a   1.000
_cell.length_b   1.000
_cell.length_c   1.000
_cell.angle_alpha   90.00
_cell.angle_beta   90.00
_cell.angle_gamma   90.00
#
_symmetry.space_group_name_H-M   'P 1'
#
loop_
_entity.id
_entity.type
_entity.pdbx_description
1 polymer ?
#
loop_
_entity_poly.entity_id
_entity_poly.type
_entity_poly.pdbx_seq_one_letter_code
_entity_poly.pdbx_strand_id
1 'polypeptide(L)'
;PPRKVDVIFAIDSSADTSSPGANWPNGTSLVATYERSLLQSGYQAPFPAVPDQNTFVNLGLNSHPTFFGCDAHNLTQPSPLIVYIPNSPYTYSSNISTFQLETSDTQRNSIIQNGYNVATRGNGTLDSEWPACLGCAMLARSFWKTNTEVPSVCQTCFARYCWNGTTDSKAPPPYEPTQSIKVSGSGRGAQIAVVPVLASFLAVLATLT
;
A
#
# COMPACT_ATOMS: atom_id res chain seq x y z
N PRO A 1 -23.74 12.92 -14.18
CA PRO A 1 -22.72 13.55 -13.32
C PRO A 1 -21.95 14.68 -14.03
N PRO A 2 -21.84 15.89 -13.43
CA PRO A 2 -21.25 17.06 -14.09
C PRO A 2 -19.75 16.95 -14.39
N ARG A 3 -18.98 16.15 -13.61
CA ARG A 3 -17.52 16.03 -13.77
C ARG A 3 -17.04 14.97 -14.77
N LYS A 4 -17.92 14.05 -15.21
CA LYS A 4 -17.61 12.96 -16.17
C LYS A 4 -16.23 12.32 -15.97
N VAL A 5 -15.90 11.99 -14.71
CA VAL A 5 -14.58 11.47 -14.31
C VAL A 5 -14.36 10.08 -14.89
N ASP A 6 -13.18 9.85 -15.45
CA ASP A 6 -12.79 8.58 -16.08
C ASP A 6 -11.95 7.68 -15.18
N VAL A 7 -11.10 8.28 -14.36
CA VAL A 7 -10.20 7.58 -13.43
C VAL A 7 -10.19 8.30 -12.07
N ILE A 8 -10.13 7.53 -10.99
CA ILE A 8 -9.97 8.03 -9.63
C ILE A 8 -8.79 7.30 -9.00
N PHE A 9 -7.81 8.05 -8.51
CA PHE A 9 -6.74 7.52 -7.66
C PHE A 9 -7.21 7.59 -6.21
N ALA A 10 -7.58 6.45 -5.64
CA ALA A 10 -8.04 6.33 -4.27
C ALA A 10 -6.85 5.98 -3.37
N ILE A 11 -6.28 7.00 -2.70
CA ILE A 11 -5.19 6.83 -1.74
C ILE A 11 -5.78 6.50 -0.38
N ASP A 12 -5.43 5.33 0.17
CA ASP A 12 -5.99 4.87 1.43
C ASP A 12 -4.89 4.72 2.49
N SER A 13 -4.92 5.61 3.47
CA SER A 13 -4.02 5.60 4.63
C SER A 13 -4.79 5.44 5.93
N SER A 14 -5.95 4.77 5.89
CA SER A 14 -6.76 4.48 7.07
C SER A 14 -6.04 3.54 8.05
N ALA A 15 -6.53 3.54 9.29
CA ALA A 15 -6.01 2.75 10.39
C ALA A 15 -7.07 1.72 10.83
N ASP A 16 -7.46 0.84 9.91
CA ASP A 16 -8.66 0.00 10.05
C ASP A 16 -8.39 -1.37 10.70
N THR A 17 -7.17 -1.90 10.58
CA THR A 17 -6.82 -3.19 11.19
C THR A 17 -6.64 -3.06 12.70
N SER A 18 -7.05 -4.11 13.43
CA SER A 18 -6.93 -4.21 14.89
C SER A 18 -5.65 -4.93 15.32
N SER A 19 -5.39 -4.98 16.63
CA SER A 19 -4.24 -5.71 17.18
C SER A 19 -4.47 -7.23 17.18
N PRO A 20 -3.44 -8.05 16.87
CA PRO A 20 -2.10 -7.66 16.43
C PRO A 20 -2.08 -7.24 14.95
N GLY A 21 -1.14 -6.39 14.53
CA GLY A 21 -1.13 -5.85 13.14
C GLY A 21 -2.00 -4.60 12.92
N ALA A 22 -2.07 -3.72 13.93
CA ALA A 22 -2.96 -2.57 13.92
C ALA A 22 -2.56 -1.44 12.94
N ASN A 23 -3.53 -0.57 12.64
CA ASN A 23 -3.38 0.70 11.92
C ASN A 23 -3.02 0.61 10.42
N TRP A 24 -3.34 -0.50 9.76
CA TRP A 24 -3.25 -0.61 8.31
C TRP A 24 -4.62 -0.49 7.64
N PRO A 25 -4.67 -0.09 6.37
CA PRO A 25 -5.90 -0.17 5.58
C PRO A 25 -6.34 -1.62 5.37
N ASN A 26 -7.64 -1.86 5.38
CA ASN A 26 -8.26 -3.14 4.99
C ASN A 26 -9.35 -2.95 3.90
N GLY A 27 -9.40 -1.77 3.27
CA GLY A 27 -10.40 -1.43 2.26
C GLY A 27 -11.72 -0.87 2.82
N THR A 28 -11.89 -0.72 4.14
CA THR A 28 -13.16 -0.25 4.75
C THR A 28 -13.69 1.02 4.10
N SER A 29 -12.81 2.00 3.84
CA SER A 29 -13.18 3.28 3.21
C SER A 29 -13.77 3.09 1.79
N LEU A 30 -13.17 2.21 1.00
CA LEU A 30 -13.59 1.94 -0.38
C LEU A 30 -14.86 1.08 -0.42
N VAL A 31 -14.98 0.09 0.48
CA VAL A 31 -16.20 -0.72 0.64
C VAL A 31 -17.38 0.16 1.03
N ALA A 32 -17.22 1.02 2.05
CA ALA A 32 -18.27 1.95 2.46
C ALA A 32 -18.68 2.91 1.33
N THR A 33 -17.73 3.34 0.50
CA THR A 33 -18.00 4.17 -0.68
C THR A 33 -18.83 3.42 -1.73
N TYR A 34 -18.50 2.14 -1.98
CA TYR A 34 -19.27 1.28 -2.88
C TYR A 34 -20.69 1.03 -2.35
N GLU A 35 -20.83 0.65 -1.08
CA GLU A 35 -22.14 0.44 -0.45
C GLU A 35 -23.01 1.71 -0.50
N ARG A 36 -22.41 2.88 -0.28
CA ARG A 36 -23.10 4.17 -0.40
C ARG A 36 -23.64 4.41 -1.81
N SER A 37 -22.93 3.97 -2.84
CA SER A 37 -23.35 4.08 -4.24
C SER A 37 -24.57 3.22 -4.58
N LEU A 38 -24.80 2.14 -3.81
CA LEU A 38 -25.94 1.23 -3.98
C LEU A 38 -27.23 1.75 -3.30
N LEU A 39 -27.10 2.68 -2.35
CA LEU A 39 -28.27 3.23 -1.67
C LEU A 39 -29.15 4.02 -2.66
N GLN A 40 -30.44 3.71 -2.69
CA GLN A 40 -31.43 4.41 -3.51
C GLN A 40 -31.81 5.81 -2.96
N SER A 41 -31.02 6.34 -2.00
CA SER A 41 -31.24 7.64 -1.38
C SER A 41 -30.31 8.71 -1.97
N GLY A 42 -30.88 9.54 -2.85
CA GLY A 42 -30.21 10.68 -3.47
C GLY A 42 -29.63 10.39 -4.86
N TYR A 43 -28.49 11.00 -5.18
CA TYR A 43 -27.82 10.85 -6.47
C TYR A 43 -27.13 9.48 -6.56
N GLN A 44 -27.59 8.64 -7.50
CA GLN A 44 -26.98 7.35 -7.81
C GLN A 44 -25.74 7.58 -8.67
N ALA A 45 -24.60 7.80 -8.02
CA ALA A 45 -23.32 7.91 -8.70
C ALA A 45 -22.85 6.52 -9.14
N PRO A 46 -22.57 6.28 -10.44
CA PRO A 46 -21.99 5.02 -10.89
C PRO A 46 -20.66 4.77 -10.19
N PHE A 47 -20.52 3.58 -9.60
CA PHE A 47 -19.29 3.13 -8.94
C PHE A 47 -19.04 1.66 -9.31
N PRO A 48 -17.80 1.24 -9.56
CA PRO A 48 -17.54 -0.17 -9.85
C PRO A 48 -17.76 -1.05 -8.62
N ALA A 49 -18.00 -2.34 -8.85
CA ALA A 49 -18.09 -3.30 -7.76
C ALA A 49 -16.77 -3.38 -6.98
N VAL A 50 -16.90 -3.51 -5.66
CA VAL A 50 -15.80 -3.65 -4.70
C VAL A 50 -16.18 -4.79 -3.74
N PRO A 51 -15.27 -5.74 -3.45
CA PRO A 51 -15.57 -6.85 -2.55
C PRO A 51 -15.54 -6.40 -1.08
N ASP A 52 -15.94 -7.29 -0.17
CA ASP A 52 -15.91 -7.04 1.27
C ASP A 52 -14.48 -6.93 1.85
N GLN A 53 -14.35 -6.38 3.07
CA GLN A 53 -13.06 -6.13 3.73
C GLN A 53 -12.26 -7.42 3.98
N ASN A 54 -12.92 -8.56 4.23
CA ASN A 54 -12.21 -9.81 4.42
C ASN A 54 -11.55 -10.26 3.10
N THR A 55 -12.27 -10.11 1.98
CA THR A 55 -11.70 -10.35 0.65
C THR A 55 -10.48 -9.45 0.38
N PHE A 56 -10.52 -8.17 0.77
CA PHE A 56 -9.38 -7.27 0.63
C PHE A 56 -8.11 -7.82 1.29
N VAL A 57 -8.24 -8.31 2.52
CA VAL A 57 -7.11 -8.84 3.29
C VAL A 57 -6.70 -10.23 2.78
N ASN A 58 -7.65 -11.14 2.57
CA ASN A 58 -7.38 -12.51 2.13
C ASN A 58 -6.72 -12.58 0.74
N LEU A 59 -7.11 -11.69 -0.17
CA LEU A 59 -6.54 -11.62 -1.52
C LEU A 59 -5.38 -10.61 -1.63
N GLY A 60 -4.98 -9.97 -0.53
CA GLY A 60 -3.86 -9.03 -0.51
C GLY A 60 -4.12 -7.72 -1.26
N LEU A 61 -5.38 -7.36 -1.55
CA LEU A 61 -5.75 -6.11 -2.23
C LEU A 61 -5.38 -4.86 -1.40
N ASN A 62 -5.16 -5.03 -0.10
CA ASN A 62 -4.67 -4.00 0.82
C ASN A 62 -3.13 -3.96 0.96
N SER A 63 -2.40 -4.78 0.19
CA SER A 63 -0.92 -4.87 0.23
C SER A 63 -0.23 -4.27 -0.99
N HIS A 64 -0.97 -4.02 -2.08
CA HIS A 64 -0.48 -3.43 -3.31
C HIS A 64 -1.59 -2.66 -4.05
N PRO A 65 -1.26 -1.83 -5.05
CA PRO A 65 -2.28 -1.18 -5.86
C PRO A 65 -3.22 -2.21 -6.51
N THR A 66 -4.50 -1.90 -6.56
CA THR A 66 -5.55 -2.74 -7.15
C THR A 66 -6.51 -1.86 -7.95
N PHE A 67 -6.91 -2.31 -9.14
CA PHE A 67 -7.82 -1.57 -10.01
C PHE A 67 -9.22 -2.17 -9.94
N PHE A 68 -10.23 -1.31 -9.83
CA PHE A 68 -11.65 -1.69 -9.84
C PHE A 68 -12.37 -1.08 -11.04
N GLY A 69 -13.24 -1.87 -11.65
CA GLY A 69 -14.00 -1.46 -12.84
C GLY A 69 -13.19 -1.41 -14.12
N CYS A 70 -12.19 -2.27 -14.29
CA CYS A 70 -11.36 -2.25 -15.48
C CYS A 70 -12.12 -2.53 -16.78
N ASP A 71 -12.97 -3.57 -16.77
CA ASP A 71 -13.80 -3.89 -17.92
C ASP A 71 -15.09 -3.07 -17.89
N ALA A 72 -15.20 -2.13 -18.84
CA ALA A 72 -16.37 -1.27 -18.97
C ALA A 72 -17.63 -2.00 -19.46
N HIS A 73 -17.49 -3.17 -20.11
CA HIS A 73 -18.62 -3.98 -20.57
C HIS A 73 -19.31 -4.72 -19.41
N ASN A 74 -18.57 -5.01 -18.34
CA ASN A 74 -19.10 -5.66 -17.14
C ASN A 74 -19.68 -4.66 -16.12
N LEU A 75 -19.71 -3.36 -16.44
CA LEU A 75 -20.28 -2.35 -15.58
C LEU A 75 -21.78 -2.20 -15.84
N THR A 76 -22.57 -2.21 -14.78
CA THR A 76 -24.02 -1.93 -14.83
C THR A 76 -24.32 -0.52 -15.33
N GLN A 77 -23.44 0.45 -15.02
CA GLN A 77 -23.47 1.80 -15.55
C GLN A 77 -22.04 2.30 -15.78
N PRO A 78 -21.79 3.20 -16.75
CA PRO A 78 -20.47 3.79 -16.94
C PRO A 78 -19.96 4.47 -15.66
N SER A 79 -19.02 3.82 -14.98
CA SER A 79 -18.38 4.30 -13.75
C SER A 79 -16.89 4.57 -14.00
N PRO A 80 -16.22 5.43 -13.23
CA PRO A 80 -14.77 5.61 -13.35
C PRO A 80 -14.01 4.32 -13.02
N LEU A 81 -12.81 4.15 -13.58
CA LEU A 81 -11.87 3.15 -13.13
C LEU A 81 -11.23 3.66 -11.83
N ILE A 82 -11.26 2.85 -10.76
CA ILE A 82 -10.64 3.21 -9.49
C ILE A 82 -9.26 2.56 -9.42
N VAL A 83 -8.23 3.35 -9.26
CA VAL A 83 -6.88 2.91 -8.89
C VAL A 83 -6.77 3.04 -7.38
N TYR A 84 -6.99 1.94 -6.66
CA TYR A 84 -6.85 1.88 -5.20
C TYR A 84 -5.37 1.70 -4.84
N ILE A 85 -4.85 2.58 -4.00
CA ILE A 85 -3.45 2.60 -3.57
C ILE A 85 -3.43 2.60 -2.03
N PRO A 86 -3.31 1.41 -1.40
CA PRO A 86 -3.27 1.30 0.05
C PRO A 86 -1.87 1.63 0.60
N ASN A 87 -1.83 2.34 1.73
CA ASN A 87 -0.64 2.44 2.56
C ASN A 87 -0.20 1.05 2.99
N SER A 88 1.05 0.71 2.70
CA SER A 88 1.64 -0.60 2.92
C SER A 88 3.13 -0.45 3.17
N PRO A 89 3.77 -1.37 3.92
CA PRO A 89 5.19 -1.24 4.24
C PRO A 89 6.05 -1.62 3.03
N TYR A 90 6.62 -0.62 2.35
CA TYR A 90 7.63 -0.83 1.32
C TYR A 90 9.01 -0.83 1.96
N THR A 91 9.39 0.29 2.57
CA THR A 91 10.70 0.51 3.20
C THR A 91 10.59 0.90 4.67
N TYR A 92 9.40 1.27 5.13
CA TYR A 92 9.14 1.68 6.51
C TYR A 92 7.70 1.33 6.90
N SER A 93 7.47 0.98 8.17
CA SER A 93 6.12 0.75 8.68
C SER A 93 5.46 2.09 9.01
N SER A 94 4.73 2.66 8.05
CA SER A 94 4.08 3.97 8.13
C SER A 94 2.70 3.95 8.80
N ASN A 95 2.31 2.85 9.43
CA ASN A 95 1.04 2.67 10.16
C ASN A 95 1.08 3.34 11.55
N ILE A 96 1.29 4.65 11.58
CA ILE A 96 1.21 5.43 12.82
C ILE A 96 -0.24 5.57 13.28
N SER A 97 -0.45 5.75 14.58
CA SER A 97 -1.79 5.98 15.14
C SER A 97 -2.36 7.31 14.66
N THR A 98 -3.66 7.36 14.36
CA THR A 98 -4.40 8.61 14.11
C THR A 98 -4.28 9.62 15.27
N PHE A 99 -4.04 9.14 16.48
CA PHE A 99 -3.85 9.98 17.68
C PHE A 99 -2.38 10.38 17.93
N GLN A 100 -1.44 9.96 17.07
CA GLN A 100 -0.06 10.42 17.14
C GLN A 100 0.04 11.82 16.51
N LEU A 101 -0.06 12.85 17.36
CA LEU A 101 -0.05 14.25 16.92
C LEU A 101 1.36 14.81 16.67
N GLU A 102 2.40 14.11 17.12
CA GLU A 102 3.79 14.51 16.96
C GLU A 102 4.61 13.39 16.34
N THR A 103 5.49 13.75 15.39
CA THR A 103 6.33 12.81 14.64
C THR A 103 7.72 13.41 14.49
N SER A 104 8.76 12.68 14.86
CA SER A 104 10.14 13.15 14.67
C SER A 104 10.48 13.34 13.19
N ASP A 105 11.41 14.23 12.87
CA ASP A 105 11.85 14.46 11.49
C ASP A 105 12.29 13.18 10.77
N THR A 106 13.02 12.30 11.47
CA THR A 106 13.47 11.02 10.94
C THR A 106 12.30 10.08 10.62
N GLN A 107 11.32 10.00 11.52
CA GLN A 107 10.12 9.20 11.30
C GLN A 107 9.27 9.77 10.16
N ARG A 108 9.04 11.08 10.14
CA ARG A 108 8.31 11.78 9.07
C ARG A 108 8.95 11.52 7.71
N ASN A 109 10.27 11.69 7.60
CA ASN A 109 11.00 11.45 6.35
C ASN A 109 10.87 9.98 5.90
N SER A 110 10.89 9.03 6.84
CA SER A 110 10.71 7.60 6.53
C SER A 110 9.29 7.29 6.06
N ILE A 111 8.27 7.92 6.66
CA ILE A 111 6.86 7.82 6.23
C ILE A 111 6.69 8.40 4.82
N ILE A 112 7.23 9.59 4.55
CA ILE A 112 7.17 10.23 3.23
C ILE A 112 7.87 9.36 2.18
N GLN A 113 9.06 8.84 2.48
CA GLN A 113 9.79 7.95 1.58
C GLN A 113 9.00 6.66 1.30
N ASN A 114 8.34 6.09 2.32
CA ASN A 114 7.47 4.94 2.15
C ASN A 114 6.26 5.28 1.25
N GLY A 115 5.62 6.44 1.46
CA GLY A 115 4.53 6.91 0.62
C GLY A 115 4.93 7.10 -0.85
N TYR A 116 6.12 7.66 -1.10
CA TYR A 116 6.69 7.71 -2.46
C TYR A 116 6.85 6.30 -3.05
N ASN A 117 7.38 5.35 -2.28
CA ASN A 117 7.56 3.97 -2.74
C ASN A 117 6.22 3.28 -3.00
N VAL A 118 5.20 3.50 -2.15
CA VAL A 118 3.83 3.00 -2.36
C VAL A 118 3.26 3.52 -3.69
N ALA A 119 3.38 4.81 -3.97
CA ALA A 119 2.85 5.42 -5.19
C ALA A 119 3.60 5.04 -6.47
N THR A 120 4.89 4.70 -6.36
CA THR A 120 5.78 4.43 -7.50
C THR A 120 6.16 2.96 -7.67
N ARG A 121 5.55 2.07 -6.89
CA ARG A 121 5.95 0.65 -6.80
C ARG A 121 7.45 0.49 -6.50
N GLY A 122 7.96 1.31 -5.59
CA GLY A 122 9.38 1.36 -5.22
C GLY A 122 10.26 1.94 -6.30
N ASN A 123 9.85 3.04 -6.93
CA ASN A 123 10.50 3.60 -8.12
C ASN A 123 10.72 2.56 -9.22
N GLY A 124 9.69 1.74 -9.48
CA GLY A 124 9.74 0.64 -10.44
C GLY A 124 10.51 -0.61 -9.99
N THR A 125 11.07 -0.64 -8.77
CA THR A 125 11.81 -1.81 -8.27
C THR A 125 10.91 -3.05 -8.15
N LEU A 126 9.65 -2.87 -7.72
CA LEU A 126 8.70 -3.99 -7.60
C LEU A 126 7.94 -4.26 -8.90
N ASP A 127 7.86 -3.28 -9.79
CA ASP A 127 7.24 -3.40 -11.11
C ASP A 127 7.69 -2.25 -12.01
N SER A 128 8.56 -2.53 -12.97
CA SER A 128 9.09 -1.53 -13.92
C SER A 128 8.02 -1.00 -14.88
N GLU A 129 6.94 -1.76 -15.09
CA GLU A 129 5.85 -1.40 -16.00
C GLU A 129 4.77 -0.57 -15.30
N TRP A 130 4.90 -0.31 -13.99
CA TRP A 130 3.90 0.45 -13.23
C TRP A 130 3.50 1.79 -13.86
N PRO A 131 4.43 2.64 -14.35
CA PRO A 131 4.04 3.88 -15.03
C PRO A 131 3.19 3.65 -16.29
N ALA A 132 3.49 2.60 -17.07
CA ALA A 132 2.69 2.23 -18.23
C ALA A 132 1.30 1.75 -17.80
N CYS A 133 1.21 0.95 -16.73
CA CYS A 133 -0.06 0.48 -16.18
C CYS A 133 -0.93 1.63 -15.65
N LEU A 134 -0.34 2.65 -15.03
CA LEU A 134 -1.06 3.87 -14.67
C LEU A 134 -1.58 4.62 -15.90
N GLY A 135 -0.77 4.76 -16.95
CA GLY A 135 -1.20 5.35 -18.21
C GLY A 135 -2.39 4.59 -18.83
N CYS A 136 -2.33 3.26 -18.81
CA CYS A 136 -3.43 2.40 -19.26
C CYS A 136 -4.70 2.58 -18.42
N ALA A 137 -4.58 2.70 -17.10
CA ALA A 137 -5.71 2.98 -16.21
C ALA A 137 -6.36 4.35 -16.53
N MET A 138 -5.56 5.37 -16.81
CA MET A 138 -6.04 6.71 -17.19
C MET A 138 -6.76 6.71 -18.56
N LEU A 139 -6.30 5.88 -19.50
CA LEU A 139 -6.88 5.78 -20.84
C LEU A 139 -8.02 4.76 -20.95
N ALA A 140 -8.25 3.92 -19.93
CA ALA A 140 -9.20 2.81 -19.98
C ALA A 140 -10.60 3.23 -20.47
N ARG A 141 -11.12 4.36 -19.97
CA ARG A 141 -12.42 4.88 -20.40
C ARG A 141 -12.39 5.54 -21.76
N SER A 142 -11.27 6.14 -22.15
CA SER A 142 -11.10 6.69 -23.51
C SER A 142 -11.16 5.58 -24.56
N PHE A 143 -10.51 4.44 -24.32
CA PHE A 143 -10.59 3.28 -25.21
C PHE A 143 -12.04 2.83 -25.41
N TRP A 144 -12.79 2.67 -24.32
CA TRP A 144 -14.19 2.29 -24.39
C TRP A 144 -15.07 3.34 -25.09
N LYS A 145 -14.97 4.62 -24.73
CA LYS A 145 -15.77 5.71 -25.32
C LYS A 145 -15.54 5.87 -26.82
N THR A 146 -14.33 5.59 -27.29
CA THR A 146 -13.96 5.75 -28.71
C THR A 146 -14.02 4.45 -29.50
N ASN A 147 -14.42 3.34 -28.87
CA ASN A 147 -14.36 2.00 -29.45
C ASN A 147 -12.96 1.65 -30.00
N THR A 148 -11.91 2.12 -29.30
CA THR A 148 -10.51 1.83 -29.63
C THR A 148 -10.11 0.52 -28.95
N GLU A 149 -9.43 -0.36 -29.70
CA GLU A 149 -8.89 -1.60 -29.15
C GLU A 149 -7.85 -1.31 -28.05
N VAL A 150 -7.98 -2.00 -26.92
CA VAL A 150 -7.06 -1.85 -25.79
C VAL A 150 -5.70 -2.44 -26.16
N PRO A 151 -4.59 -1.66 -26.14
CA PRO A 151 -3.26 -2.16 -26.49
C PRO A 151 -2.82 -3.33 -25.60
N SER A 152 -1.99 -4.23 -26.14
CA SER A 152 -1.50 -5.44 -25.41
C SER A 152 -0.77 -5.12 -24.10
N VAL A 153 -0.03 -4.00 -24.05
CA VAL A 153 0.58 -3.51 -22.81
C VAL A 153 -0.46 -3.23 -21.73
N CYS A 154 -1.59 -2.62 -22.10
CA CYS A 154 -2.69 -2.33 -21.18
C CYS A 154 -3.45 -3.59 -20.78
N GLN A 155 -3.63 -4.55 -21.68
CA GLN A 155 -4.21 -5.85 -21.35
C GLN A 155 -3.36 -6.58 -20.29
N THR A 156 -2.03 -6.54 -20.43
CA THR A 156 -1.10 -7.11 -19.45
C THR A 156 -1.21 -6.42 -18.09
N CYS A 157 -1.28 -5.09 -18.08
CA CYS A 157 -1.50 -4.31 -16.87
C CYS A 157 -2.83 -4.63 -16.19
N PHE A 158 -3.90 -4.78 -16.96
CA PHE A 158 -5.21 -5.12 -16.42
C PHE A 158 -5.26 -6.55 -15.88
N ALA A 159 -4.62 -7.50 -16.54
CA ALA A 159 -4.47 -8.86 -16.01
C ALA A 159 -3.72 -8.89 -14.66
N ARG A 160 -2.80 -7.96 -14.44
CA ARG A 160 -2.01 -7.86 -13.20
C ARG A 160 -2.73 -7.15 -12.07
N TYR A 161 -3.36 -6.01 -12.36
CA TYR A 161 -3.86 -5.09 -11.33
C TYR A 161 -5.37 -5.13 -11.14
N CYS A 162 -6.13 -5.59 -12.12
CA CYS A 162 -7.58 -5.59 -12.01
C CYS A 162 -8.06 -6.69 -11.10
N TRP A 163 -8.87 -6.31 -10.12
CA TRP A 163 -9.64 -7.29 -9.39
C TRP A 163 -10.60 -7.99 -10.35
N ASN A 164 -10.56 -9.32 -10.34
CA ASN A 164 -11.24 -10.18 -11.31
C ASN A 164 -12.63 -10.66 -10.86
N GLY A 165 -13.13 -10.17 -9.71
CA GLY A 165 -14.40 -10.62 -9.13
C GLY A 165 -14.29 -11.75 -8.11
N THR A 166 -13.10 -12.32 -7.88
CA THR A 166 -12.91 -13.36 -6.85
C THR A 166 -13.15 -12.80 -5.45
N THR A 167 -13.86 -13.55 -4.61
CA THR A 167 -14.14 -13.18 -3.22
C THR A 167 -13.67 -14.26 -2.24
N ASP A 168 -13.24 -13.83 -1.06
CA ASP A 168 -13.02 -14.69 0.10
C ASP A 168 -13.45 -13.93 1.36
N SER A 169 -14.73 -14.08 1.72
CA SER A 169 -15.34 -13.34 2.83
C SER A 169 -15.07 -13.97 4.20
N LYS A 170 -14.20 -15.00 4.31
CA LYS A 170 -13.84 -15.61 5.60
C LYS A 170 -13.02 -14.65 6.44
N ALA A 171 -13.21 -14.65 7.76
CA ALA A 171 -12.41 -13.82 8.64
C ALA A 171 -10.90 -14.11 8.45
N PRO A 172 -10.09 -13.12 8.03
CA PRO A 172 -8.66 -13.30 7.83
C PRO A 172 -7.94 -13.44 9.17
N PRO A 173 -6.73 -14.03 9.20
CA PRO A 173 -5.83 -13.85 10.33
C PRO A 173 -5.46 -12.36 10.50
N PRO A 174 -4.88 -11.98 11.66
CA PRO A 174 -4.40 -10.62 11.86
C PRO A 174 -3.42 -10.18 10.74
N TYR A 175 -3.60 -8.96 10.23
CA TYR A 175 -2.82 -8.45 9.11
C TYR A 175 -1.47 -7.90 9.58
N GLU A 176 -0.43 -8.71 9.46
CA GLU A 176 0.94 -8.37 9.85
C GLU A 176 1.86 -8.34 8.62
N PRO A 177 1.83 -7.25 7.82
CA PRO A 177 2.62 -7.18 6.60
C PRO A 177 4.11 -7.01 6.91
N THR A 178 4.95 -7.55 6.02
CA THR A 178 6.39 -7.33 6.02
C THR A 178 6.79 -6.34 4.95
N GLN A 179 7.96 -5.71 5.12
CA GLN A 179 8.46 -4.73 4.15
C GLN A 179 8.73 -5.37 2.79
N SER A 180 8.13 -4.80 1.74
CA SER A 180 8.28 -5.29 0.37
C SER A 180 9.68 -5.03 -0.21
N ILE A 181 10.41 -4.05 0.32
CA ILE A 181 11.77 -3.70 -0.08
C ILE A 181 12.66 -3.75 1.16
N LYS A 182 13.59 -4.71 1.17
CA LYS A 182 14.60 -4.80 2.23
C LYS A 182 15.56 -3.62 2.07
N VAL A 183 15.48 -2.66 2.98
CA VAL A 183 16.53 -1.64 3.10
C VAL A 183 17.71 -2.31 3.77
N SER A 184 18.79 -2.57 3.03
CA SER A 184 20.07 -2.98 3.63
C SER A 184 20.55 -1.84 4.51
N GLY A 185 20.25 -1.90 5.81
CA GLY A 185 20.80 -0.98 6.78
C GLY A 185 22.32 -1.13 6.78
N SER A 186 23.03 -0.06 6.40
CA SER A 186 24.41 0.18 6.84
C SER A 186 24.39 0.37 8.36
N GLY A 187 24.17 -0.72 9.09
CA GLY A 187 24.54 -0.83 10.48
C GLY A 187 26.05 -0.87 10.55
N ARG A 188 26.71 0.29 10.52
CA ARG A 188 28.00 0.40 11.21
C ARG A 188 27.67 0.20 12.69
N GLY A 189 27.59 -1.05 13.12
CA GLY A 189 27.69 -1.38 14.53
C GLY A 189 29.00 -0.75 15.00
N ALA A 190 28.90 0.29 15.82
CA ALA A 190 30.04 0.76 16.58
C ALA A 190 30.42 -0.42 17.50
N GLN A 191 31.40 -1.20 17.05
CA GLN A 191 32.07 -2.17 17.90
C GLN A 191 32.77 -1.35 18.98
N ILE A 192 32.13 -1.19 20.13
CA ILE A 192 32.81 -0.69 21.32
C ILE A 192 33.78 -1.79 21.73
N ALA A 193 35.04 -1.66 21.30
CA ALA A 193 36.12 -2.50 21.77
C ALA A 193 36.32 -2.21 23.26
N VAL A 194 35.81 -3.07 24.12
CA VAL A 194 36.13 -3.06 25.55
C VAL A 194 37.55 -3.59 25.68
N VAL A 195 38.52 -2.68 25.81
CA VAL A 195 39.91 -3.05 26.10
C VAL A 195 40.00 -3.38 27.60
N PRO A 196 40.35 -4.62 28.00
CA PRO A 196 40.55 -4.92 29.41
C PRO A 196 41.81 -4.22 29.91
N VAL A 197 41.66 -3.32 30.89
CA VAL A 197 42.79 -2.72 31.61
C VAL A 197 43.36 -3.79 32.54
N LEU A 198 44.45 -4.43 32.13
CA LEU A 198 45.28 -5.27 33.00
C LEU A 198 45.99 -4.36 34.02
N ALA A 199 45.46 -4.31 35.23
CA ALA A 199 46.12 -3.68 36.36
C ALA A 199 47.28 -4.58 36.82
N SER A 200 48.50 -4.22 36.44
CA SER A 200 49.73 -4.85 36.90
C SER A 200 49.98 -4.52 38.38
N PHE A 201 49.74 -5.47 39.28
CA PHE A 201 50.20 -5.37 40.67
C PHE A 201 51.72 -5.64 40.71
N LEU A 202 52.50 -4.58 40.90
CA LEU A 202 53.91 -4.67 41.29
C LEU A 202 54.00 -5.08 42.76
N ALA A 203 54.37 -6.34 43.01
CA ALA A 203 54.78 -6.80 44.32
C ALA A 203 56.21 -6.31 44.59
N VAL A 204 56.36 -5.35 45.50
CA VAL A 204 57.66 -4.95 46.05
C VAL A 204 58.04 -5.97 47.12
N LEU A 205 58.93 -6.91 46.80
CA LEU A 205 59.71 -7.63 47.81
C LEU A 205 60.95 -6.78 48.14
N ALA A 206 60.99 -6.20 49.33
CA ALA A 206 62.23 -5.73 49.93
C ALA A 206 62.67 -6.76 50.97
N THR A 207 63.73 -7.49 50.66
CA THR A 207 64.46 -8.37 51.58
C THR A 207 65.46 -7.57 52.42
N LEU A 208 65.57 -7.99 53.68
CA LEU A 208 66.44 -7.48 54.74
C LEU A 208 67.93 -7.36 54.38
N THR A 209 68.55 -6.28 54.87
CA THR A 209 69.79 -6.31 55.68
C THR A 209 69.77 -5.14 56.65
#